data_AF-A0A7S1E9Q4-F1
#
_entry.id   AF-A0A7S1E9Q4-F1
#
_cell.length_a   1.000
_cell.length_b   1.000
_cell.length_c   1.000
_cell.angle_alpha   90.00
_cell.angle_beta   90.00
_cell.angle_gamma   90.00
#
_symmetry.space_group_name_H-M   'P 1'
#
loop_
_entity.id
_entity.type
_entity.pdbx_description
1 polymer ?
#
loop_
_entity_poly.entity_id
_entity_poly.type
_entity_poly.pdbx_seq_one_letter_code
_entity_poly.pdbx_strand_id
1 'polypeptide(L)'
;GASPEPAMVESLRKCLIFPDFSAAVDAVVLIRSFSESLNHHPRVEINGPKKPGQVGCTVTLTLTTEQKGGVTTADALAASAIDSLFPATATASEGGRRPPPPRGYHGW
;
A
#
# COMPACT_ATOMS: atom_id res chain seq x y z
N GLY A 1 -35.36 8.93 -13.16
CA GLY A 1 -34.62 9.37 -11.97
C GLY A 1 -33.17 9.10 -12.24
N ALA A 2 -32.32 10.13 -12.18
CA ALA A 2 -30.88 9.92 -12.25
C ALA A 2 -30.44 9.15 -11.00
N SER A 3 -29.72 8.04 -11.17
CA SER A 3 -28.99 7.43 -10.07
C SER A 3 -28.06 8.49 -9.49
N PRO A 4 -28.00 8.67 -8.16
CA PRO A 4 -27.01 9.58 -7.59
C PRO A 4 -25.61 9.09 -7.99
N GLU A 5 -24.78 9.98 -8.52
CA GLU A 5 -23.35 9.69 -8.66
C GLU A 5 -22.81 9.27 -7.29
N PRO A 6 -21.96 8.22 -7.21
CA PRO A 6 -21.40 7.82 -5.94
C PRO A 6 -20.63 9.01 -5.36
N ALA A 7 -21.01 9.46 -4.16
CA ALA A 7 -20.28 10.50 -3.46
C ALA A 7 -18.81 10.06 -3.35
N MET A 8 -17.89 10.91 -3.81
CA MET A 8 -16.45 10.66 -3.64
C MET A 8 -16.14 10.58 -2.15
N VAL A 9 -15.92 9.37 -1.64
CA VAL A 9 -15.47 9.15 -0.27
C VAL A 9 -13.98 9.50 -0.20
N GLU A 10 -13.62 10.38 0.73
CA GLU A 10 -12.22 10.74 0.96
C GLU A 10 -11.40 9.50 1.34
N SER A 11 -10.20 9.37 0.76
CA SER A 11 -9.32 8.21 1.00
C SER A 11 -7.85 8.61 0.97
N LEU A 12 -7.04 7.89 1.76
CA LEU A 12 -5.59 7.96 1.69
C LEU A 12 -5.11 6.94 0.67
N ARG A 13 -4.39 7.38 -0.37
CA ARG A 13 -3.82 6.49 -1.40
C ARG A 13 -2.29 6.52 -1.45
N LYS A 14 -1.66 5.34 -1.48
CA LYS A 14 -0.19 5.16 -1.62
C LYS A 14 0.14 4.20 -2.76
N CYS A 15 1.22 4.47 -3.48
CA CYS A 15 1.80 3.55 -4.45
C CYS A 15 3.20 3.14 -3.99
N LEU A 16 3.46 1.83 -3.94
CA LEU A 16 4.76 1.23 -3.65
C LEU A 16 5.24 0.46 -4.90
N ILE A 17 6.51 0.61 -5.28
CA ILE A 17 7.06 -0.04 -6.49
C ILE A 17 8.10 -1.08 -6.08
N PHE A 18 7.81 -2.35 -6.36
CA PHE A 18 8.66 -3.49 -6.08
C PHE A 18 9.37 -3.98 -7.36
N PRO A 19 10.53 -4.65 -7.25
CA PRO A 19 11.30 -5.11 -8.41
C PRO A 19 10.58 -6.17 -9.27
N ASP A 20 9.69 -6.96 -8.68
CA ASP A 20 8.92 -8.00 -9.36
C ASP A 20 7.61 -8.32 -8.61
N PHE A 21 6.83 -9.23 -9.17
CA PHE A 21 5.54 -9.64 -8.61
C PHE A 21 5.69 -10.38 -7.28
N SER A 22 6.73 -11.21 -7.13
CA SER A 22 6.97 -11.95 -5.89
C SER A 22 7.25 -11.01 -4.72
N ALA A 23 8.12 -10.01 -4.92
CA ALA A 23 8.41 -8.98 -3.93
C ALA A 23 7.16 -8.14 -3.59
N ALA A 24 6.28 -7.88 -4.57
CA ALA A 24 5.00 -7.22 -4.32
C ALA A 24 4.06 -8.09 -3.46
N VAL A 25 3.99 -9.40 -3.71
CA VAL A 25 3.20 -10.33 -2.89
C VAL A 25 3.74 -10.42 -1.47
N ASP A 26 5.06 -10.52 -1.29
CA ASP A 26 5.69 -10.54 0.03
C ASP A 26 5.35 -9.28 0.83
N ALA A 27 5.35 -8.11 0.18
CA ALA A 27 4.93 -6.86 0.80
C ALA A 27 3.46 -6.88 1.24
N VAL A 28 2.56 -7.43 0.41
CA VAL A 28 1.14 -7.57 0.76
C VAL A 28 0.94 -8.53 1.94
N VAL A 29 1.71 -9.60 2.03
CA VAL A 29 1.68 -10.52 3.18
C VAL A 29 2.09 -9.80 4.47
N LEU A 30 3.12 -8.95 4.41
CA LEU A 30 3.52 -8.14 5.57
C LEU A 30 2.44 -7.13 5.97
N ILE A 31 1.83 -6.45 5.00
CA ILE A 31 0.74 -5.49 5.24
C ILE A 31 -0.45 -6.20 5.89
N ARG A 32 -0.81 -7.41 5.43
CA ARG A 32 -1.88 -8.22 6.02
C ARG A 32 -1.67 -8.41 7.51
N SER A 33 -0.48 -8.83 7.94
CA SER A 33 -0.19 -9.06 9.37
C SER A 33 -0.45 -7.82 10.22
N PHE A 34 -0.14 -6.62 9.71
CA PHE A 34 -0.44 -5.37 10.39
C PHE A 34 -1.94 -5.02 10.36
N SER A 35 -2.59 -5.18 9.22
CA SER A 35 -4.04 -4.93 9.09
C SER A 35 -4.88 -5.80 10.03
N GLU A 36 -4.52 -7.07 10.20
CA GLU A 36 -5.17 -7.96 11.18
C GLU A 36 -5.00 -7.44 12.61
N SER A 37 -3.80 -6.96 12.97
CA SER A 37 -3.55 -6.43 14.31
C SER A 37 -4.33 -5.14 14.63
N LEU A 38 -4.65 -4.36 13.59
CA LEU A 38 -5.40 -3.11 13.70
C LEU A 38 -6.92 -3.29 13.48
N ASN A 39 -7.35 -4.48 13.04
CA ASN A 39 -8.69 -4.73 12.51
C ASN A 39 -9.14 -3.65 11.50
N HIS A 40 -8.20 -3.24 10.64
CA HIS A 40 -8.41 -2.19 9.64
C HIS A 40 -7.69 -2.55 8.35
N HIS A 41 -8.45 -2.78 7.29
CA HIS A 41 -7.95 -3.41 6.06
C HIS A 41 -7.94 -2.41 4.90
N PRO A 42 -6.78 -2.14 4.27
CA PRO A 42 -6.73 -1.36 3.04
C PRO A 42 -7.33 -2.15 1.88
N ARG A 43 -7.83 -1.43 0.88
CA ARG A 43 -7.92 -1.98 -0.48
C ARG A 43 -6.51 -2.08 -1.06
N VAL A 44 -6.18 -3.24 -1.62
CA VAL A 44 -4.87 -3.53 -2.20
C VAL A 44 -5.02 -3.88 -3.68
N GLU A 45 -4.24 -3.22 -4.54
CA GLU A 45 -4.18 -3.50 -5.97
C GLU A 45 -2.74 -3.77 -6.38
N ILE A 46 -2.45 -4.99 -6.86
CA ILE A 46 -1.14 -5.34 -7.42
C ILE A 46 -1.22 -5.19 -8.93
N ASN A 47 -0.40 -4.30 -9.48
CA ASN A 47 -0.32 -4.04 -10.89
C ASN A 47 1.06 -4.45 -11.40
N GLY A 48 1.09 -5.28 -12.43
CA GLY A 48 2.32 -5.59 -13.15
C GLY A 48 2.90 -4.37 -13.87
N PRO A 49 4.00 -4.55 -14.62
CA PRO A 49 4.58 -3.47 -15.40
C PRO A 49 3.57 -2.95 -16.42
N LYS A 50 3.41 -1.62 -16.49
CA LYS A 50 2.43 -0.97 -17.37
C LYS A 50 2.91 -0.81 -18.81
N LYS A 51 4.21 -0.97 -19.06
CA LYS A 51 4.83 -0.82 -20.38
C LYS A 51 5.73 -2.01 -20.71
N PRO A 52 5.79 -2.45 -21.97
CA PRO A 52 6.80 -3.41 -22.42
C PRO A 52 8.20 -2.91 -22.05
N GLY A 53 9.02 -3.79 -21.46
CA GLY A 53 10.37 -3.46 -21.00
C GLY A 53 10.45 -2.71 -19.67
N GLN A 54 9.32 -2.33 -19.05
CA GLN A 54 9.32 -1.84 -17.68
C GLN A 54 9.52 -3.01 -16.72
N VAL A 55 10.45 -2.85 -15.77
CA VAL A 55 10.67 -3.81 -14.69
C VAL A 55 9.94 -3.28 -13.44
N GLY A 56 9.30 -4.19 -12.71
CA GLY A 56 8.66 -3.90 -11.44
C GLY A 56 7.17 -4.18 -11.38
N CYS A 57 6.65 -4.18 -10.17
CA CYS A 57 5.23 -4.28 -9.86
C CYS A 57 4.83 -3.16 -8.89
N THR A 58 3.71 -2.51 -9.13
CA THR A 58 3.17 -1.48 -8.25
C THR A 58 2.10 -2.07 -7.35
N VAL A 59 2.26 -1.94 -6.03
CA VAL A 59 1.19 -2.16 -5.06
C VAL A 59 0.56 -0.80 -4.75
N THR A 60 -0.72 -0.64 -5.07
CA THR A 60 -1.51 0.51 -4.64
C THR A 60 -2.30 0.14 -3.41
N LEU A 61 -2.23 0.99 -2.39
CA LEU A 61 -3.00 0.88 -1.16
C LEU A 61 -3.97 2.06 -1.08
N THR A 62 -5.22 1.76 -0.77
CA THR A 62 -6.25 2.76 -0.48
C THR A 62 -6.84 2.48 0.89
N LEU A 63 -6.72 3.45 1.80
CA LEU A 63 -7.29 3.41 3.15
C LEU A 63 -8.45 4.41 3.22
N THR A 64 -9.61 3.91 3.61
CA THR A 64 -10.78 4.72 3.91
C THR A 64 -11.69 3.94 4.85
N THR A 65 -12.41 4.66 5.71
CA THR A 65 -13.45 4.07 6.54
C THR A 65 -14.81 4.45 5.94
N GLU A 66 -15.26 3.68 4.94
CA GLU A 66 -16.49 3.98 4.19
C GLU A 66 -17.72 4.14 5.09
N GLN A 67 -17.80 3.33 6.16
CA GLN A 67 -18.88 3.39 7.15
C GLN A 67 -18.97 4.75 7.90
N LYS A 68 -17.89 5.53 7.91
CA LYS A 68 -17.82 6.86 8.53
C LYS A 68 -17.78 7.99 7.50
N GLY A 69 -17.94 7.67 6.20
CA GLY A 69 -18.01 8.65 5.13
C GLY A 69 -16.67 9.30 4.76
N GLY A 70 -15.52 8.71 5.14
CA GLY A 70 -14.22 9.27 4.77
C GLY A 70 -13.04 8.75 5.57
N VAL A 71 -11.94 9.51 5.54
CA VAL A 71 -10.70 9.24 6.27
C VAL A 71 -10.90 9.46 7.76
N THR A 72 -10.36 8.55 8.56
CA THR A 72 -10.41 8.59 10.02
C THR A 72 -9.02 8.44 10.63
N THR A 73 -8.92 8.58 11.95
CA THR A 73 -7.68 8.28 12.68
C THR A 73 -7.21 6.83 12.47
N ALA A 74 -8.13 5.88 12.26
CA ALA A 74 -7.74 4.48 12.00
C ALA A 74 -6.99 4.36 10.66
N ASP A 75 -7.44 5.10 9.64
CA ASP A 75 -6.75 5.19 8.35
C ASP A 75 -5.36 5.80 8.50
N ALA A 76 -5.23 6.87 9.28
CA ALA A 76 -3.93 7.50 9.56
C ALA A 76 -2.96 6.57 10.34
N LEU A 77 -3.47 5.82 11.32
CA LEU A 77 -2.67 4.85 12.08
C LEU A 77 -2.21 3.69 11.20
N ALA A 78 -3.10 3.15 10.35
CA ALA A 78 -2.74 2.12 9.39
C ALA A 78 -1.71 2.63 8.37
N ALA A 79 -1.89 3.85 7.87
CA ALA A 79 -0.95 4.53 6.97
C ALA A 79 0.45 4.63 7.61
N SER A 80 0.54 5.07 8.86
CA SER A 80 1.79 5.18 9.61
C SER A 80 2.46 3.82 9.89
N ALA A 81 1.66 2.80 10.22
CA ALA A 81 2.17 1.44 10.41
C ALA A 81 2.75 0.86 9.12
N ILE A 82 2.08 1.08 7.99
CA ILE A 82 2.56 0.67 6.65
C ILE A 82 3.85 1.41 6.27
N ASP A 83 3.92 2.72 6.54
CA ASP A 83 5.15 3.49 6.28
C ASP A 83 6.36 2.94 7.07
N SER A 84 6.13 2.45 8.29
CA SER A 84 7.17 1.83 9.12
C SER A 84 7.69 0.51 8.56
N LEU A 85 6.93 -0.17 7.71
CA LEU A 85 7.35 -1.41 7.03
C LEU A 85 8.32 -1.15 5.88
N PHE A 86 8.20 0.00 5.23
CA PHE A 86 8.91 0.32 3.99
C PHE A 86 9.61 1.69 4.12
N PRO A 87 10.59 1.83 5.02
CA PRO A 87 11.28 3.10 5.20
C PRO A 87 11.98 3.53 3.89
N ALA A 88 11.97 4.84 3.64
CA ALA A 88 12.51 5.49 2.43
C ALA A 88 13.94 5.10 2.03
N THR A 89 14.69 4.50 2.95
CA THR A 89 16.15 4.38 2.92
C THR A 89 16.67 2.98 3.24
N ALA A 90 15.93 1.88 2.99
CA ALA A 90 16.51 0.54 3.15
C ALA A 90 17.51 0.21 2.01
N THR A 91 18.63 0.92 1.97
CA THR A 91 19.84 0.45 1.28
C THR A 91 20.03 -1.03 1.61
N ALA A 92 20.16 -1.84 0.56
CA ALA A 92 20.23 -3.29 0.65
C ALA A 92 21.28 -3.69 1.68
N SER A 93 20.85 -4.12 2.86
CA SER A 93 21.73 -4.73 3.85
C SER A 93 21.50 -6.23 3.74
N GLU A 94 22.49 -6.91 3.16
CA GLU A 94 22.60 -8.35 3.02
C GLU A 94 22.42 -9.03 4.39
N GLY A 95 21.66 -10.14 4.44
CA GLY A 95 21.77 -11.10 5.55
C GLY A 95 20.48 -11.58 6.21
N GLY A 96 19.29 -11.23 5.73
CA GLY A 96 18.04 -11.81 6.23
C GLY A 96 16.90 -11.55 5.25
N ARG A 97 15.92 -12.47 5.15
CA ARG A 97 14.76 -12.41 4.24
C ARG A 97 13.89 -11.17 4.49
N ARG A 98 14.38 -9.99 4.12
CA ARG A 98 13.61 -8.76 4.04
C ARG A 98 13.57 -8.37 2.57
N PRO A 99 12.39 -8.20 1.97
CA PRO A 99 12.31 -7.72 0.59
C PRO A 99 13.02 -6.36 0.51
N PRO A 100 13.73 -6.07 -0.60
CA PRO A 100 14.36 -4.78 -0.81
C PRO A 100 13.29 -3.67 -0.72
N PRO A 101 13.66 -2.44 -0.29
CA PRO A 101 12.68 -1.37 -0.24
C PRO A 101 12.11 -1.09 -1.63
N PRO A 102 10.89 -0.55 -1.69
CA PRO A 102 10.36 -0.07 -2.94
C PRO A 102 11.22 1.07 -3.49
N ARG A 103 11.44 1.09 -4.81
CA ARG A 103 12.10 2.23 -5.49
C ARG A 103 11.12 3.41 -5.52
N GLY A 104 11.57 4.60 -5.12
CA GLY A 104 10.78 5.84 -5.22
C GLY A 104 9.79 6.08 -4.08
N TYR A 105 10.10 5.61 -2.88
CA TYR A 105 9.30 5.91 -1.70
C TYR A 105 9.44 7.38 -1.27
N HIS A 106 8.30 8.07 -1.18
CA HIS A 106 8.14 9.29 -0.40
C HIS A 106 7.07 8.98 0.66
N GLY A 107 7.21 9.46 1.89
CA GLY A 107 6.25 9.27 2.99
C GLY A 107 4.83 9.69 2.62
N TRP A 108 3.82 9.33 3.42
CA TRP A 108 2.46 9.84 3.20
C TRP A 108 2.41 11.37 3.12
#